data_AF-A0A6N2DSU5-F1
#
_entry.id   AF-A0A6N2DSU5-F1
#
_cell.length_a   1.000
_cell.length_b   1.000
_cell.length_c   1.000
_cell.angle_alpha   90.00
_cell.angle_beta   90.00
_cell.angle_gamma   90.00
#
_symmetry.space_group_name_H-M   'P 1'
#
loop_
_entity.id
_entity.type
_entity.pdbx_description
1 polymer ?
#
loop_
_entity_poly.entity_id
_entity_poly.type
_entity_poly.pdbx_seq_one_letter_code
_entity_poly.pdbx_strand_id
1 'polypeptide(L)'
;MTDEQLLRFRSSIDNIDAALVHLLAERFKITQAVGEYKASADLPPSDPEREQAQVARLRALAEESGLDPAFTEKFLRFIVAEVIQHHERIAAEH
;
A
#
# COMPACT_ATOMS: atom_id res chain seq x y z
N MET A 1 22.30 8.52 30.98
CA MET A 1 22.04 9.72 30.17
C MET A 1 21.37 9.27 28.88
N THR A 2 20.24 9.89 28.53
CA THR A 2 19.60 9.71 27.22
C THR A 2 20.40 10.45 26.16
N ASP A 3 20.63 9.81 25.02
CA ASP A 3 21.25 10.44 23.85
C ASP A 3 20.22 11.35 23.16
N GLU A 4 20.40 12.66 23.30
CA GLU A 4 19.49 13.68 22.75
C GLU A 4 19.42 13.65 21.21
N GLN A 5 20.52 13.30 20.53
CA GLN A 5 20.53 13.20 19.07
C GLN A 5 19.68 12.01 18.62
N LEU A 6 19.84 10.87 19.29
CA LEU A 6 19.03 9.68 19.01
C LEU A 6 17.53 9.94 19.24
N LEU A 7 17.16 10.68 20.29
CA LEU A 7 15.77 11.05 20.54
C LEU A 7 15.18 11.91 19.41
N ARG A 8 15.95 12.86 18.87
CA ARG A 8 15.50 13.69 17.73
C ARG A 8 15.30 12.89 16.46
N PHE A 9 16.18 11.93 16.17
CA PHE A 9 16.00 11.03 15.02
C PHE A 9 14.75 10.18 15.17
N ARG A 10 14.51 9.60 16.35
CA ARG A 10 13.31 8.80 16.63
C ARG A 10 12.03 9.60 16.47
N SER A 11 11.99 10.82 17.02
CA SER A 11 10.83 11.70 16.83
C SER A 11 10.55 12.02 15.35
N SER A 12 11.59 12.12 14.52
CA SER A 12 11.40 12.31 13.08
C SER A 12 10.87 11.05 12.40
N ILE A 13 11.34 9.86 12.80
CA ILE A 13 10.83 8.56 12.33
C ILE A 13 9.36 8.40 12.72
N ASP A 14 9.00 8.66 13.97
CA ASP A 14 7.62 8.53 14.46
C ASP A 14 6.65 9.42 13.66
N ASN A 15 7.08 10.63 13.27
CA ASN A 15 6.28 11.52 12.43
C ASN A 15 6.08 10.96 11.01
N ILE A 16 7.12 10.35 10.43
CA ILE A 16 7.04 9.70 9.11
C ILE A 16 6.11 8.49 9.18
N ASP A 17 6.24 7.67 10.22
CA ASP A 17 5.41 6.49 10.43
C ASP A 17 3.93 6.85 10.57
N ALA A 18 3.62 7.92 11.32
CA ALA A 18 2.26 8.45 11.40
C ALA A 18 1.72 8.85 10.02
N ALA A 19 2.52 9.56 9.22
CA ALA A 19 2.12 9.94 7.86
C ALA A 19 1.91 8.71 6.96
N LEU A 20 2.77 7.69 7.04
CA LEU A 20 2.61 6.44 6.30
C LEU A 20 1.29 5.74 6.65
N VAL A 21 0.95 5.65 7.93
CA VAL A 21 -0.30 5.03 8.39
C VAL A 21 -1.52 5.80 7.86
N HIS A 22 -1.51 7.13 7.95
CA HIS A 22 -2.62 7.95 7.43
C HIS A 22 -2.80 7.83 5.92
N LEU A 23 -1.69 7.81 5.15
CA LEU A 23 -1.74 7.62 3.71
C LEU A 23 -2.25 6.23 3.33
N LEU A 24 -1.84 5.19 4.07
CA LEU A 24 -2.36 3.85 3.87
C LEU A 24 -3.86 3.79 4.16
N ALA A 25 -4.33 4.39 5.25
CA ALA A 25 -5.76 4.42 5.59
C ALA A 25 -6.61 5.03 4.46
N GLU A 26 -6.19 6.17 3.91
CA GLU A 26 -6.86 6.79 2.76
C GLU A 26 -6.79 5.92 1.51
N ARG A 27 -5.63 5.29 1.24
CA ARG A 27 -5.50 4.34 0.13
C ARG A 27 -6.47 3.16 0.27
N PHE A 28 -6.57 2.59 1.47
CA PHE A 28 -7.43 1.44 1.74
C PHE A 28 -8.92 1.77 1.61
N LYS A 29 -9.33 2.97 2.04
CA LYS A 29 -10.69 3.49 1.81
C LYS A 29 -11.05 3.54 0.32
N ILE A 30 -10.12 4.01 -0.52
CA ILE A 30 -10.33 4.05 -1.98
C ILE A 30 -10.39 2.64 -2.55
N THR A 31 -9.49 1.73 -2.13
CA THR A 31 -9.53 0.35 -2.63
C THR A 31 -10.79 -0.39 -2.20
N GLN A 32 -11.34 -0.11 -1.00
CA GLN A 32 -12.62 -0.66 -0.60
C GLN A 32 -13.74 -0.22 -1.55
N ALA A 33 -13.82 1.07 -1.88
CA ALA A 33 -14.79 1.58 -2.85
C ALA A 33 -14.60 0.96 -4.25
N VAL A 34 -13.34 0.70 -4.66
CA VAL A 34 -13.04 -0.06 -5.89
C VAL A 34 -13.57 -1.49 -5.80
N GLY A 35 -13.41 -2.17 -4.65
CA GLY A 35 -13.95 -3.50 -4.40
C GLY A 35 -15.47 -3.55 -4.48
N GLU A 36 -16.15 -2.62 -3.82
CA GLU A 36 -17.63 -2.47 -3.88
C GLU A 36 -18.10 -2.21 -5.32
N TYR A 37 -17.42 -1.32 -6.04
CA TYR A 37 -17.73 -1.06 -7.44
C TYR A 37 -17.53 -2.31 -8.31
N LYS A 38 -16.40 -3.00 -8.16
CA LYS A 38 -16.10 -4.23 -8.90
C LYS A 38 -17.17 -5.30 -8.66
N ALA A 39 -17.56 -5.53 -7.41
CA ALA A 39 -18.61 -6.46 -7.05
C ALA A 39 -19.96 -6.07 -7.69
N SER A 40 -20.35 -4.80 -7.61
CA SER A 40 -21.61 -4.31 -8.22
C SER A 40 -21.65 -4.39 -9.75
N ALA A 41 -20.48 -4.44 -10.40
CA ALA A 41 -20.32 -4.45 -11.85
C ALA A 41 -19.94 -5.82 -12.40
N ASP A 42 -20.03 -6.89 -11.60
CA ASP A 42 -19.61 -8.26 -11.93
C ASP A 42 -18.14 -8.35 -12.45
N LEU A 43 -17.26 -7.49 -11.94
CA LEU A 43 -15.84 -7.46 -12.28
C LEU A 43 -15.01 -8.31 -11.30
N PRO A 44 -13.94 -8.97 -11.77
CA PRO A 44 -13.11 -9.80 -10.91
C PRO A 44 -12.37 -8.98 -9.84
N PRO A 45 -12.21 -9.53 -8.61
CA PRO A 45 -11.54 -8.85 -7.51
C PRO A 45 -10.05 -8.55 -7.82
N SER A 46 -9.36 -9.49 -8.47
CA SER A 46 -7.98 -9.35 -8.96
C SER A 46 -7.93 -8.87 -10.42
N ASP A 47 -6.88 -8.14 -10.76
CA ASP A 47 -6.56 -7.69 -12.12
C ASP A 47 -5.03 -7.79 -12.32
N PRO A 48 -4.54 -8.95 -12.81
CA PRO A 48 -3.10 -9.23 -12.88
C PRO A 48 -2.31 -8.22 -13.73
N GLU A 49 -2.90 -7.71 -14.80
CA GLU A 49 -2.25 -6.72 -15.67
C GLU A 49 -2.09 -5.38 -14.92
N ARG A 50 -3.15 -4.93 -14.24
CA ARG A 50 -3.10 -3.72 -13.41
C ARG A 50 -2.12 -3.86 -12.25
N GLU A 51 -2.06 -5.02 -11.62
CA GLU A 51 -1.14 -5.32 -10.51
C GLU A 51 0.32 -5.26 -10.98
N GLN A 52 0.65 -5.90 -12.11
CA GLN A 52 1.99 -5.84 -12.71
C GLN A 52 2.41 -4.40 -13.05
N ALA A 53 1.51 -3.62 -13.65
CA ALA A 53 1.78 -2.21 -13.97
C ALA A 53 2.03 -1.36 -12.72
N GLN A 54 1.31 -1.61 -11.62
CA GLN A 54 1.55 -0.93 -10.34
C GLN A 54 2.92 -1.26 -9.77
N VAL A 55 3.31 -2.54 -9.76
CA VAL A 55 4.63 -2.96 -9.28
C VAL A 55 5.74 -2.30 -10.10
N ALA A 56 5.65 -2.33 -11.43
CA ALA A 56 6.64 -1.70 -12.30
C ALA A 56 6.79 -0.20 -12.04
N ARG A 57 5.67 0.54 -11.98
CA ARG A 57 5.66 1.98 -11.71
C ARG A 57 6.30 2.32 -10.37
N LEU A 58 6.00 1.55 -9.33
CA LEU A 58 6.48 1.85 -7.98
C LEU A 58 7.93 1.40 -7.75
N ARG A 59 8.42 0.38 -8.48
CA ARG A 59 9.85 0.07 -8.56
C ARG A 59 10.64 1.24 -9.14
N ALA A 60 10.17 1.85 -10.24
CA ALA A 60 10.80 3.04 -10.81
C ALA A 60 10.83 4.21 -9.80
N LEU A 61 9.71 4.46 -9.10
CA LEU A 61 9.65 5.49 -8.06
C LEU A 61 10.61 5.23 -6.90
N ALA A 62 10.82 3.96 -6.52
CA ALA A 62 11.79 3.58 -5.51
C ALA A 62 13.21 3.94 -5.93
N GLU A 63 13.58 3.60 -7.17
CA GLU A 63 14.88 3.94 -7.76
C GLU A 63 15.11 5.46 -7.76
N GLU A 64 14.12 6.23 -8.21
CA GLU A 64 14.16 7.70 -8.21
C GLU A 64 14.29 8.31 -6.80
N SER A 65 13.73 7.63 -5.80
CA SER A 65 13.73 8.08 -4.41
C SER A 65 14.93 7.56 -3.59
N GLY A 66 15.83 6.79 -4.21
CA GLY A 66 16.97 6.17 -3.53
C GLY A 66 16.59 5.05 -2.55
N LEU A 67 15.40 4.46 -2.70
CA LEU A 67 14.91 3.33 -1.91
C LEU A 67 15.22 2.01 -2.64
N ASP A 68 15.59 0.97 -1.90
CA ASP A 68 15.84 -0.36 -2.49
C ASP A 68 14.59 -0.86 -3.25
N PRO A 69 14.68 -1.10 -4.57
CA PRO A 69 13.56 -1.58 -5.37
C PRO A 69 13.09 -2.98 -4.94
N ALA A 70 13.99 -3.82 -4.44
CA ALA A 70 13.65 -5.16 -3.98
C ALA A 70 12.83 -5.12 -2.68
N PHE A 71 13.23 -4.29 -1.72
CA PHE A 71 12.42 -3.99 -0.53
C PHE A 71 11.05 -3.41 -0.91
N THR A 72 11.05 -2.41 -1.81
CA THR A 72 9.82 -1.74 -2.24
C THR A 72 8.85 -2.72 -2.87
N GLU A 73 9.32 -3.59 -3.76
CA GLU A 73 8.47 -4.63 -4.36
C GLU A 73 7.84 -5.55 -3.32
N LYS A 74 8.60 -6.01 -2.31
CA LYS A 74 8.05 -6.87 -1.25
C LYS A 74 6.93 -6.17 -0.47
N PHE A 75 7.17 -4.92 -0.08
CA PHE A 75 6.17 -4.11 0.62
C PHE A 75 4.89 -3.92 -0.23
N LEU A 76 5.05 -3.67 -1.52
CA LEU A 76 3.92 -3.46 -2.42
C LEU A 76 3.12 -4.72 -2.68
N ARG A 77 3.80 -5.86 -2.86
CA ARG A 77 3.13 -7.16 -2.99
C ARG A 77 2.30 -7.48 -1.76
N PHE A 78 2.79 -7.15 -0.57
CA PHE A 78 2.02 -7.27 0.66
C PHE A 78 0.75 -6.40 0.65
N ILE A 79 0.88 -5.11 0.31
CA ILE A 79 -0.28 -4.21 0.25
C ILE A 79 -1.30 -4.64 -0.83
N VAL A 80 -0.84 -5.10 -2.00
CA VAL A 80 -1.72 -5.58 -3.07
C VAL A 80 -2.46 -6.85 -2.66
N ALA A 81 -1.78 -7.80 -2.00
CA ALA A 81 -2.41 -9.02 -1.52
C ALA A 81 -3.55 -8.73 -0.52
N GLU A 82 -3.33 -7.81 0.42
CA GLU A 82 -4.37 -7.39 1.38
C GLU A 82 -5.59 -6.78 0.67
N VAL A 83 -5.36 -5.95 -0.35
CA VAL A 83 -6.45 -5.35 -1.15
C VAL A 83 -7.25 -6.42 -1.90
N ILE A 84 -6.59 -7.40 -2.51
CA ILE A 84 -7.27 -8.49 -3.22
C ILE A 84 -8.13 -9.30 -2.24
N GLN A 85 -7.60 -9.64 -1.06
CA GLN A 85 -8.36 -10.34 -0.03
C GLN A 85 -9.61 -9.56 0.40
N HIS A 86 -9.48 -8.23 0.56
CA HIS A 86 -10.64 -7.38 0.83
C HIS A 86 -11.66 -7.39 -0.30
N HIS A 87 -11.23 -7.32 -1.56
CA HIS A 87 -12.15 -7.40 -2.70
C HIS A 87 -12.86 -8.75 -2.77
N GLU A 88 -12.15 -9.86 -2.52
CA GLU A 88 -12.74 -11.21 -2.46
C GLU A 88 -13.82 -11.30 -1.38
N ARG A 89 -13.56 -10.74 -0.19
CA ARG A 89 -14.56 -10.68 0.89
C ARG A 89 -15.78 -9.86 0.49
N ILE A 90 -15.58 -8.68 -0.09
CA ILE A 90 -16.68 -7.82 -0.57
C ILE A 90 -17.51 -8.57 -1.63
N ALA A 91 -16.84 -9.20 -2.61
CA ALA A 91 -17.53 -9.97 -3.65
C ALA A 91 -18.34 -11.16 -3.09
N ALA A 92 -17.94 -11.74 -1.95
CA ALA A 92 -18.69 -12.81 -1.29
C ALA A 92 -19.91 -12.31 -0.47
N GLU A 93 -19.97 -11.01 -0.15
CA GLU A 93 -21.06 -10.38 0.61
C GLU A 93 -22.15 -9.77 -0.30
N HIS A 94 -21.86 -9.62 -1.61
CA HIS A 94 -22.79 -9.17 -2.65
C HIS A 94 -23.61 -10.32 -3.22
#